data_AF-A0A849RYK5-F1
#
_entry.id   AF-A0A849RYK5-F1
#
_cell.length_a   1.000
_cell.length_b   1.000
_cell.length_c   1.000
_cell.angle_alpha   90.00
_cell.angle_beta   90.00
_cell.angle_gamma   90.00
#
_symmetry.space_group_name_H-M   'P 1'
#
loop_
_entity.id
_entity.type
_entity.pdbx_description
1 polymer ?
#
loop_
_entity_poly.entity_id
_entity_poly.type
_entity_poly.pdbx_seq_one_letter_code
_entity_poly.pdbx_strand_id
1 'polypeptide(L)'
;MVNSEKDPDTFLERLLAQKELLSGLAVAAGIFLLWSLYVLGHDDSSEHLVPHVFSVLLELLLGVIVIELLWRGHEKREERKQRETQLRFIKSYMFQARMRDLFKKNFGALNERSEVTLEGCFSKPYLKSDQASYKKLLGYQSEELKAGVIIEYVKAEGVWHEFLTLAIMFSIGRIVKDMTEILQLIDEVKSVIQPDSCNSIAPDVLAAKLQQDKCQKLKEKLEQIMKDGILKFWDYADELNRFEKEKFNALKKSYGVNCGDAIVKAEIIGDKE
;
A
#
# COMPACT_ATOMS: atom_id res chain seq x y z
N MET A 1 -1.41 -23.16 -12.11
CA MET A 1 -1.18 -22.35 -13.33
C MET A 1 -0.94 -20.92 -12.91
N VAL A 2 0.28 -20.42 -13.13
CA VAL A 2 0.75 -19.11 -12.64
C VAL A 2 0.45 -18.07 -13.72
N ASN A 3 -0.58 -17.25 -13.53
CA ASN A 3 -0.73 -16.02 -14.30
C ASN A 3 -0.02 -14.90 -13.53
N SER A 4 1.17 -14.56 -14.04
CA SER A 4 1.93 -13.36 -13.68
C SER A 4 1.17 -12.13 -14.17
N GLU A 5 0.26 -11.61 -13.36
CA GLU A 5 -0.33 -10.28 -13.54
C GLU A 5 0.79 -9.25 -13.31
N LYS A 6 1.44 -8.82 -14.40
CA LYS A 6 2.44 -7.75 -14.39
C LYS A 6 1.71 -6.45 -14.04
N ASP A 7 1.97 -5.98 -12.83
CA ASP A 7 1.61 -4.66 -12.35
C ASP A 7 2.02 -3.59 -13.40
N PRO A 8 1.04 -2.87 -14.01
CA PRO A 8 1.24 -2.05 -15.20
C PRO A 8 2.25 -0.92 -14.99
N ASP A 9 2.39 -0.43 -13.74
CA ASP A 9 3.37 0.59 -13.38
C ASP A 9 4.80 0.02 -13.41
N THR A 10 5.02 -1.22 -12.95
CA THR A 10 6.32 -1.91 -13.13
C THR A 10 6.62 -2.24 -14.59
N PHE A 11 5.62 -2.41 -15.46
CA PHE A 11 5.86 -2.66 -16.87
C PHE A 11 6.29 -1.38 -17.61
N LEU A 12 5.61 -0.26 -17.33
CA LEU A 12 5.99 1.05 -17.87
C LEU A 12 7.33 1.54 -17.33
N GLU A 13 7.62 1.32 -16.03
CA GLU A 13 8.95 1.62 -15.47
C GLU A 13 10.03 0.72 -16.07
N ARG A 14 9.75 -0.57 -16.32
CA ARG A 14 10.69 -1.46 -17.03
C ARG A 14 10.90 -1.02 -18.48
N LEU A 15 9.86 -0.54 -19.15
CA LEU A 15 9.91 -0.01 -20.52
C LEU A 15 10.69 1.31 -20.58
N LEU A 16 10.48 2.21 -19.63
CA LEU A 16 11.21 3.47 -19.53
C LEU A 16 12.67 3.24 -19.18
N ALA A 17 12.96 2.36 -18.23
CA ALA A 17 14.32 1.94 -17.92
C ALA A 17 14.97 1.21 -19.11
N GLN A 18 14.23 0.37 -19.84
CA GLN A 18 14.72 -0.22 -21.10
C GLN A 18 14.97 0.85 -22.15
N LYS A 19 14.11 1.86 -22.27
CA LYS A 19 14.23 2.91 -23.29
C LYS A 19 15.43 3.82 -22.99
N GLU A 20 15.66 4.18 -21.73
CA GLU A 20 16.86 4.92 -21.31
C GLU A 20 18.13 4.09 -21.51
N LEU A 21 18.11 2.81 -21.13
CA LEU A 21 19.22 1.88 -21.35
C LEU A 21 19.52 1.67 -22.84
N LEU A 22 18.48 1.49 -23.66
CA LEU A 22 18.58 1.36 -25.12
C LEU A 22 19.04 2.66 -25.76
N SER A 23 18.63 3.82 -25.25
CA SER A 23 19.09 5.12 -25.75
C SER A 23 20.56 5.35 -25.42
N GLY A 24 21.01 4.98 -24.21
CA GLY A 24 22.43 5.03 -23.83
C GLY A 24 23.28 4.06 -24.65
N LEU A 25 22.80 2.83 -24.86
CA LEU A 25 23.45 1.83 -25.71
C LEU A 25 23.48 2.26 -27.18
N ALA A 26 22.44 2.89 -27.69
CA ALA A 26 22.38 3.38 -29.07
C ALA A 26 23.35 4.56 -29.30
N VAL A 27 23.48 5.46 -28.32
CA VAL A 27 24.47 6.54 -28.37
C VAL A 27 25.88 5.97 -28.30
N ALA A 28 26.14 5.01 -27.40
CA ALA A 28 27.44 4.35 -27.30
C ALA A 28 27.81 3.56 -28.58
N ALA A 29 26.86 2.80 -29.14
CA ALA A 29 27.05 2.09 -30.39
C ALA A 29 27.24 3.05 -31.58
N GLY A 30 26.55 4.19 -31.58
CA GLY A 30 26.71 5.23 -32.59
C GLY A 30 28.11 5.89 -32.53
N ILE A 31 28.61 6.17 -31.33
CA ILE A 31 29.97 6.70 -31.12
C ILE A 31 31.02 5.65 -31.55
N PHE A 32 30.81 4.37 -31.21
CA PHE A 32 31.69 3.28 -31.61
C PHE A 32 31.70 3.06 -33.14
N LEU A 33 30.56 3.17 -33.80
CA LEU A 33 30.44 3.07 -35.26
C LEU A 33 31.06 4.27 -35.98
N LEU A 34 30.85 5.49 -35.48
CA LEU A 34 31.50 6.68 -36.03
C LEU A 34 33.02 6.60 -35.87
N TRP A 35 33.50 6.02 -34.77
CA TRP A 35 34.91 5.78 -34.53
C TRP A 35 35.49 4.68 -35.42
N SER A 36 34.81 3.54 -35.59
CA SER A 36 35.28 2.47 -36.47
C SER A 36 35.35 2.94 -37.93
N LEU A 37 34.42 3.79 -38.37
CA LEU A 37 34.46 4.44 -39.67
C LEU A 37 35.61 5.45 -39.80
N TYR A 38 35.92 6.20 -38.73
CA TYR A 38 37.06 7.13 -38.70
C TYR A 38 38.41 6.40 -38.77
N VAL A 39 38.56 5.30 -38.03
CA VAL A 39 39.79 4.47 -38.02
C VAL A 39 40.00 3.74 -39.35
N LEU A 40 38.94 3.25 -39.99
CA LEU A 40 39.02 2.60 -41.31
C LEU A 40 39.31 3.58 -42.46
N GLY A 41 39.16 4.89 -42.23
CA GLY A 41 39.31 5.93 -43.25
C GLY A 41 40.63 6.71 -43.23
N HIS A 42 41.56 6.42 -42.32
CA HIS A 42 42.86 7.09 -42.24
C HIS A 42 43.99 6.07 -42.09
N ASP A 43 44.70 5.85 -43.20
CA ASP A 43 45.90 5.03 -43.29
C ASP A 43 47.09 5.98 -43.43
N ASP A 44 47.78 6.28 -42.31
CA ASP A 44 49.25 6.27 -42.22
C ASP A 44 49.78 6.81 -40.87
N SER A 45 50.76 6.08 -40.33
CA SER A 45 51.95 6.59 -39.62
C SER A 45 51.81 7.43 -38.33
N SER A 46 52.06 6.79 -37.18
CA SER A 46 52.49 7.37 -35.88
C SER A 46 51.56 8.30 -35.08
N GLU A 47 50.44 8.77 -35.64
CA GLU A 47 49.46 9.60 -34.90
C GLU A 47 48.43 8.79 -34.08
N HIS A 48 48.49 7.46 -34.13
CA HIS A 48 47.52 6.55 -33.50
C HIS A 48 47.52 6.53 -31.96
N LEU A 49 48.48 7.17 -31.28
CA LEU A 49 48.54 7.19 -29.82
C LEU A 49 47.42 8.04 -29.21
N VAL A 50 47.18 9.23 -29.76
CA VAL A 50 46.17 10.18 -29.28
C VAL A 50 44.75 9.61 -29.34
N PRO A 51 44.28 9.03 -30.47
CA PRO A 51 42.94 8.44 -30.54
C PRO A 51 42.80 7.17 -29.68
N HIS A 52 43.87 6.39 -29.46
CA HIS A 52 43.82 5.26 -28.52
C HIS A 52 43.66 5.72 -27.08
N VAL A 53 44.42 6.74 -26.66
CA VAL A 53 44.26 7.36 -25.34
C VAL A 53 42.86 7.95 -25.20
N PHE A 54 42.33 8.60 -26.24
CA PHE A 54 40.97 9.13 -26.24
C PHE A 54 39.90 8.04 -26.13
N SER A 55 40.10 6.90 -26.81
CA SER A 55 39.20 5.73 -26.73
C SER A 55 39.18 5.12 -25.34
N VAL A 56 40.33 4.96 -24.70
CA VAL A 56 40.43 4.46 -23.32
C VAL A 56 39.77 5.43 -22.34
N LEU A 57 39.93 6.74 -22.54
CA LEU A 57 39.26 7.77 -21.73
C LEU A 57 37.73 7.78 -21.92
N LEU A 58 37.24 7.58 -23.15
CA LEU A 58 35.82 7.48 -23.47
C LEU A 58 35.19 6.22 -22.87
N GLU A 59 35.88 5.09 -22.94
CA GLU A 59 35.44 3.83 -22.34
C GLU A 59 35.40 3.92 -20.81
N LEU A 60 36.39 4.57 -20.19
CA LEU A 60 36.38 4.91 -18.76
C LEU A 60 35.20 5.81 -18.40
N LEU A 61 34.93 6.86 -19.18
CA LEU A 61 33.82 7.77 -18.95
C LEU A 61 32.47 7.03 -19.05
N LEU A 62 32.33 6.17 -20.06
CA LEU A 62 31.14 5.32 -20.25
C LEU A 62 30.96 4.36 -19.06
N GLY A 63 32.04 3.72 -18.61
CA GLY A 63 32.03 2.85 -17.44
C GLY A 63 31.54 3.57 -16.18
N VAL A 64 32.03 4.79 -15.94
CA VAL A 64 31.58 5.63 -14.81
C VAL A 64 30.09 5.97 -14.92
N ILE A 65 29.61 6.38 -16.10
CA ILE A 65 28.19 6.71 -16.32
C ILE A 65 27.28 5.50 -16.09
N VAL A 66 27.68 4.32 -16.60
CA VAL A 66 26.91 3.07 -16.41
C VAL A 66 26.87 2.66 -14.94
N ILE A 67 28.01 2.75 -14.23
CA ILE A 67 28.07 2.48 -12.79
C ILE A 67 27.16 3.43 -12.03
N GLU A 68 27.20 4.73 -12.33
CA GLU A 68 26.37 5.73 -11.65
C GLU A 68 24.86 5.50 -11.88
N LEU A 69 24.47 5.12 -13.11
CA LEU A 69 23.09 4.77 -13.44
C LEU A 69 22.61 3.50 -12.71
N LEU A 70 23.43 2.44 -12.71
CA LEU A 70 23.12 1.20 -12.01
C LEU A 70 23.07 1.40 -10.50
N TRP A 71 24.00 2.20 -9.97
CA TRP A 71 24.05 2.54 -8.55
C TRP A 71 22.82 3.33 -8.12
N ARG A 72 22.44 4.40 -8.85
CA ARG A 72 21.21 5.15 -8.59
C ARG A 72 19.96 4.26 -8.67
N GLY A 73 19.93 3.31 -9.62
CA GLY A 73 18.85 2.34 -9.73
C GLY A 73 18.80 1.36 -8.55
N HIS A 74 19.94 0.94 -8.05
CA HIS A 74 20.07 0.07 -6.88
C HIS A 74 19.67 0.81 -5.59
N GLU A 75 20.21 2.00 -5.37
CA GLU A 75 19.92 2.87 -4.23
C GLU A 75 18.43 3.18 -4.13
N LYS A 76 17.77 3.58 -5.24
CA LYS A 76 16.31 3.78 -5.28
C LYS A 76 15.53 2.52 -4.90
N ARG A 77 15.99 1.33 -5.29
CA ARG A 77 15.34 0.06 -4.94
C ARG A 77 15.53 -0.27 -3.47
N GLU A 78 16.71 -0.04 -2.92
CA GLU A 78 16.98 -0.25 -1.50
C GLU A 78 16.20 0.72 -0.63
N GLU A 79 16.20 2.02 -0.97
CA GLU A 79 15.37 3.01 -0.30
C GLU A 79 13.89 2.62 -0.34
N ARG A 80 13.39 2.17 -1.49
CA ARG A 80 11.99 1.72 -1.61
C ARG A 80 11.71 0.53 -0.70
N LYS A 81 12.60 -0.47 -0.67
CA LYS A 81 12.46 -1.62 0.24
C LYS A 81 12.49 -1.19 1.70
N GLN A 82 13.41 -0.31 2.08
CA GLN A 82 13.50 0.21 3.44
C GLN A 82 12.22 0.97 3.83
N ARG A 83 11.69 1.82 2.94
CA ARG A 83 10.41 2.51 3.16
C ARG A 83 9.23 1.55 3.26
N GLU A 84 9.19 0.51 2.43
CA GLU A 84 8.16 -0.55 2.51
C GLU A 84 8.23 -1.32 3.83
N THR A 85 9.43 -1.66 4.29
CA THR A 85 9.65 -2.29 5.59
C THR A 85 9.24 -1.38 6.75
N GLN A 86 9.68 -0.12 6.76
CA GLN A 86 9.28 0.88 7.76
C GLN A 86 7.76 1.04 7.80
N LEU A 87 7.13 1.15 6.63
CA LEU A 87 5.68 1.24 6.53
C LEU A 87 5.00 0.02 7.14
N ARG A 88 5.50 -1.19 6.86
CA ARG A 88 4.91 -2.40 7.42
C ARG A 88 5.01 -2.43 8.95
N PHE A 89 6.13 -2.00 9.53
CA PHE A 89 6.27 -1.85 10.98
C PHE A 89 5.24 -0.88 11.56
N ILE A 90 5.06 0.28 10.93
CA ILE A 90 4.08 1.27 11.37
C ILE A 90 2.66 0.68 11.26
N LYS A 91 2.31 0.05 10.14
CA LYS A 91 1.02 -0.64 9.95
C LYS A 91 0.81 -1.70 11.05
N SER A 92 1.80 -2.52 11.37
CA SER A 92 1.71 -3.53 12.45
C SER A 92 1.34 -2.95 13.79
N TYR A 93 2.01 -1.86 14.18
CA TYR A 93 1.72 -1.17 15.42
C TYR A 93 0.27 -0.64 15.48
N MET A 94 -0.22 -0.11 14.35
CA MET A 94 -1.51 0.57 14.29
C MET A 94 -2.70 -0.40 14.24
N PHE A 95 -2.65 -1.39 13.35
CA PHE A 95 -3.77 -2.32 13.15
C PHE A 95 -3.94 -3.32 14.30
N GLN A 96 -2.91 -3.64 15.08
CA GLN A 96 -3.02 -4.66 16.14
C GLN A 96 -3.57 -4.13 17.47
N ALA A 97 -3.16 -2.92 17.90
CA ALA A 97 -3.49 -2.39 19.22
C ALA A 97 -4.46 -1.22 19.15
N ARG A 98 -4.11 -0.16 18.42
CA ARG A 98 -4.81 1.14 18.50
C ARG A 98 -6.05 1.23 17.62
N MET A 99 -6.08 0.59 16.45
CA MET A 99 -7.23 0.61 15.53
C MET A 99 -8.08 -0.66 15.59
N ARG A 100 -7.73 -1.62 16.45
CA ARG A 100 -8.40 -2.93 16.49
C ARG A 100 -9.90 -2.80 16.66
N ASP A 101 -10.32 -1.98 17.63
CA ASP A 101 -11.72 -1.86 18.00
C ASP A 101 -12.52 -1.11 16.91
N LEU A 102 -11.89 -0.13 16.25
CA LEU A 102 -12.42 0.53 15.05
C LEU A 102 -12.69 -0.48 13.93
N PHE A 103 -11.72 -1.33 13.60
CA PHE A 103 -11.90 -2.31 12.51
C PHE A 103 -12.89 -3.40 12.90
N LYS A 104 -12.86 -3.92 14.14
CA LYS A 104 -13.88 -4.86 14.62
C LYS A 104 -15.29 -4.29 14.48
N LYS A 105 -15.48 -3.03 14.87
CA LYS A 105 -16.77 -2.34 14.74
C LYS A 105 -17.14 -2.09 13.28
N ASN A 106 -16.18 -1.73 12.43
CA ASN A 106 -16.39 -1.54 10.99
C ASN A 106 -16.85 -2.83 10.29
N PHE A 107 -16.14 -3.94 10.52
CA PHE A 107 -16.54 -5.24 10.00
C PHE A 107 -17.87 -5.72 10.59
N GLY A 108 -18.13 -5.49 11.88
CA GLY A 108 -19.39 -5.85 12.53
C GLY A 108 -20.60 -5.05 12.05
N ALA A 109 -20.40 -3.89 11.41
CA ALA A 109 -21.47 -3.07 10.84
C ALA A 109 -21.83 -3.46 9.40
N LEU A 110 -21.06 -4.35 8.76
CA LEU A 110 -21.32 -4.82 7.40
C LEU A 110 -22.51 -5.76 7.34
N ASN A 111 -23.25 -5.72 6.24
CA ASN A 111 -24.37 -6.63 6.01
C ASN A 111 -23.90 -8.08 5.84
N GLU A 112 -24.74 -9.04 6.21
CA GLU A 112 -24.44 -10.47 6.06
C GLU A 112 -24.21 -10.89 4.60
N ARG A 113 -24.64 -10.07 3.64
CA ARG A 113 -24.43 -10.27 2.21
C ARG A 113 -23.07 -9.77 1.72
N SER A 114 -22.28 -9.09 2.56
CA SER A 114 -20.94 -8.65 2.20
C SER A 114 -20.02 -9.87 2.11
N GLU A 115 -19.55 -10.17 0.90
CA GLU A 115 -18.58 -11.26 0.69
C GLU A 115 -17.23 -11.00 1.38
N VAL A 116 -16.96 -9.74 1.72
CA VAL A 116 -15.78 -9.29 2.45
C VAL A 116 -16.09 -9.32 3.94
N THR A 117 -15.70 -10.42 4.59
CA THR A 117 -15.79 -10.58 6.04
C THR A 117 -14.41 -10.53 6.69
N LEU A 118 -14.37 -10.33 8.01
CA LEU A 118 -13.13 -10.35 8.77
C LEU A 118 -12.39 -11.68 8.62
N GLU A 119 -13.10 -12.81 8.68
CA GLU A 119 -12.56 -14.15 8.44
C GLU A 119 -12.09 -14.31 6.99
N GLY A 120 -12.82 -13.72 6.04
CA GLY A 120 -12.46 -13.65 4.63
C GLY A 120 -11.09 -13.02 4.41
N CYS A 121 -10.80 -11.92 5.12
CA CYS A 121 -9.51 -11.23 5.03
C CYS A 121 -8.32 -12.08 5.50
N PHE A 122 -8.54 -13.06 6.39
CA PHE A 122 -7.49 -13.97 6.87
C PHE A 122 -7.42 -15.30 6.11
N SER A 123 -8.40 -15.60 5.25
CA SER A 123 -8.50 -16.89 4.55
C SER A 123 -8.28 -16.78 3.05
N LYS A 124 -8.60 -15.63 2.44
CA LYS A 124 -8.50 -15.41 1.00
C LYS A 124 -7.43 -14.36 0.68
N PRO A 125 -6.64 -14.54 -0.39
CA PRO A 125 -5.70 -13.52 -0.83
C PRO A 125 -6.46 -12.28 -1.31
N TYR A 126 -5.89 -11.11 -1.05
CA TYR A 126 -6.41 -9.86 -1.58
C TYR A 126 -5.90 -9.63 -3.01
N LEU A 127 -6.82 -9.47 -3.96
CA LEU A 127 -6.49 -9.11 -5.35
C LEU A 127 -6.79 -7.62 -5.57
N LYS A 128 -5.74 -6.84 -5.82
CA LYS A 128 -5.88 -5.39 -6.08
C LYS A 128 -6.72 -5.09 -7.33
N SER A 129 -6.66 -5.96 -8.33
CA SER A 129 -7.48 -5.86 -9.55
C SER A 129 -8.99 -5.92 -9.25
N ASP A 130 -9.40 -6.61 -8.19
CA ASP A 130 -10.80 -6.77 -7.79
C ASP A 130 -11.29 -5.69 -6.80
N GLN A 131 -10.44 -4.71 -6.45
CA GLN A 131 -10.76 -3.70 -5.43
C GLN A 131 -12.09 -2.97 -5.69
N ALA A 132 -12.35 -2.60 -6.96
CA ALA A 132 -13.59 -1.93 -7.34
C ALA A 132 -14.83 -2.83 -7.15
N SER A 133 -14.68 -4.13 -7.39
CA SER A 133 -15.74 -5.14 -7.20
C SER A 133 -16.02 -5.33 -5.72
N TYR A 134 -14.98 -5.55 -4.89
CA TYR A 134 -15.12 -5.67 -3.45
C TYR A 134 -15.79 -4.44 -2.83
N LYS A 135 -15.42 -3.24 -3.26
CA LYS A 135 -16.01 -1.99 -2.75
C LYS A 135 -17.50 -1.87 -3.03
N LYS A 136 -17.99 -2.40 -4.15
CA LYS A 136 -19.42 -2.44 -4.48
C LYS A 136 -20.20 -3.44 -3.62
N LEU A 137 -19.55 -4.53 -3.21
CA LEU A 137 -20.13 -5.58 -2.39
C LEU A 137 -20.22 -5.19 -0.90
N LEU A 138 -19.39 -4.25 -0.45
CA LEU A 138 -19.46 -3.70 0.89
C LEU A 138 -20.74 -2.86 1.06
N GLY A 139 -21.63 -3.32 1.93
CA GLY A 139 -22.81 -2.59 2.36
C GLY A 139 -22.95 -2.64 3.88
N TYR A 140 -23.49 -1.57 4.49
CA TYR A 140 -23.73 -1.52 5.93
C TYR A 140 -25.16 -1.96 6.25
N GLN A 141 -25.35 -2.60 7.41
CA GLN A 141 -26.65 -3.11 7.87
C GLN A 141 -27.65 -1.97 8.16
N SER A 142 -27.18 -0.94 8.86
CA SER A 142 -28.00 0.19 9.27
C SER A 142 -27.16 1.46 9.38
N GLU A 143 -27.84 2.60 9.32
CA GLU A 143 -27.22 3.92 9.49
C GLU A 143 -26.73 4.16 10.91
N GLU A 144 -27.38 3.54 11.90
CA GLU A 144 -26.97 3.56 13.31
C GLU A 144 -25.65 2.82 13.51
N LEU A 145 -25.51 1.62 12.93
CA LEU A 145 -24.25 0.87 12.99
C LEU A 145 -23.13 1.61 12.26
N LYS A 146 -23.44 2.19 11.10
CA LYS A 146 -22.52 3.06 10.35
C LYS A 146 -22.07 4.28 11.17
N ALA A 147 -22.98 4.96 11.84
CA ALA A 147 -22.68 6.05 12.77
C ALA A 147 -21.81 5.56 13.95
N GLY A 148 -22.07 4.35 14.44
CA GLY A 148 -21.23 3.69 15.44
C GLY A 148 -19.78 3.53 14.97
N VAL A 149 -19.55 3.18 13.71
CA VAL A 149 -18.20 3.12 13.12
C VAL A 149 -17.57 4.52 13.03
N ILE A 150 -18.33 5.51 12.56
CA ILE A 150 -17.86 6.90 12.45
C ILE A 150 -17.37 7.43 13.82
N ILE A 151 -18.09 7.12 14.90
CA ILE A 151 -17.67 7.48 16.26
C ILE A 151 -16.31 6.87 16.61
N GLU A 152 -16.04 5.61 16.23
CA GLU A 152 -14.71 5.02 16.48
C GLU A 152 -13.61 5.68 15.63
N TYR A 153 -13.91 6.11 14.40
CA TYR A 153 -12.97 6.91 13.60
C TYR A 153 -12.62 8.22 14.30
N VAL A 154 -13.60 8.92 14.88
CA VAL A 154 -13.39 10.15 15.65
C VAL A 154 -12.59 9.88 16.92
N LYS A 155 -12.90 8.82 17.68
CA LYS A 155 -12.12 8.43 18.87
C LYS A 155 -10.67 8.09 18.53
N ALA A 156 -10.43 7.54 17.35
CA ALA A 156 -9.10 7.21 16.85
C ALA A 156 -8.32 8.43 16.28
N GLU A 157 -8.82 9.66 16.40
CA GLU A 157 -8.15 10.89 15.94
C GLU A 157 -6.67 10.99 16.32
N GLY A 158 -6.33 10.76 17.59
CA GLY A 158 -4.93 10.81 18.03
C GLY A 158 -4.06 9.78 17.30
N VAL A 159 -4.63 8.63 16.94
CA VAL A 159 -3.96 7.58 16.17
C VAL A 159 -3.72 8.04 14.73
N TRP A 160 -4.69 8.72 14.11
CA TRP A 160 -4.52 9.28 12.76
C TRP A 160 -3.45 10.38 12.72
N HIS A 161 -3.38 11.26 13.74
CA HIS A 161 -2.33 12.27 13.86
C HIS A 161 -0.93 11.66 14.05
N GLU A 162 -0.81 10.63 14.90
CA GLU A 162 0.45 9.89 15.03
C GLU A 162 0.87 9.28 13.68
N PHE A 163 -0.08 8.72 12.92
CA PHE A 163 0.26 8.14 11.63
C PHE A 163 0.70 9.18 10.61
N LEU A 164 0.03 10.35 10.59
CA LEU A 164 0.45 11.49 9.77
C LEU A 164 1.86 11.95 10.14
N THR A 165 2.16 12.07 11.43
CA THR A 165 3.49 12.46 11.93
C THR A 165 4.58 11.49 11.48
N LEU A 166 4.34 10.19 11.62
CA LEU A 166 5.26 9.15 11.16
C LEU A 166 5.40 9.17 9.63
N ALA A 167 4.30 9.33 8.89
CA ALA A 167 4.32 9.41 7.44
C ALA A 167 5.13 10.61 6.92
N ILE A 168 5.05 11.76 7.60
CA ILE A 168 5.87 12.95 7.31
C ILE A 168 7.34 12.65 7.61
N MET A 169 7.63 12.11 8.80
CA MET A 169 9.00 11.78 9.24
C MET A 169 9.70 10.82 8.28
N PHE A 170 8.98 9.84 7.74
CA PHE A 170 9.50 8.86 6.79
C PHE A 170 9.23 9.21 5.31
N SER A 171 8.72 10.42 5.01
CA SER A 171 8.45 10.90 3.65
C SER A 171 7.56 9.96 2.81
N ILE A 172 6.52 9.39 3.42
CA ILE A 172 5.56 8.47 2.78
C ILE A 172 4.35 9.27 2.27
N GLY A 173 4.54 10.02 1.17
CA GLY A 173 3.56 11.00 0.67
C GLY A 173 2.14 10.47 0.45
N ARG A 174 1.98 9.22 -0.01
CA ARG A 174 0.64 8.60 -0.19
C ARG A 174 -0.16 8.51 1.12
N ILE A 175 0.51 8.28 2.24
CA ILE A 175 -0.13 8.16 3.56
C ILE A 175 -0.42 9.54 4.13
N VAL A 176 0.46 10.52 3.88
CA VAL A 176 0.20 11.92 4.24
C VAL A 176 -1.14 12.37 3.64
N LYS A 177 -1.38 12.08 2.36
CA LYS A 177 -2.65 12.38 1.70
C LYS A 177 -3.83 11.68 2.38
N ASP A 178 -3.77 10.35 2.52
CA ASP A 178 -4.83 9.55 3.13
C ASP A 178 -5.19 10.05 4.54
N MET A 179 -4.19 10.35 5.37
CA MET A 179 -4.39 10.78 6.75
C MET A 179 -4.96 12.19 6.82
N THR A 180 -4.53 13.08 5.94
CA THR A 180 -5.08 14.43 5.86
C THR A 180 -6.57 14.40 5.51
N GLU A 181 -6.97 13.55 4.56
CA GLU A 181 -8.37 13.37 4.17
C GLU A 181 -9.21 12.81 5.34
N ILE A 182 -8.70 11.82 6.07
CA ILE A 182 -9.39 11.26 7.25
C ILE A 182 -9.55 12.32 8.36
N LEU A 183 -8.50 13.07 8.66
CA LEU A 183 -8.54 14.10 9.71
C LEU A 183 -9.49 15.24 9.35
N GLN A 184 -9.49 15.70 8.10
CA GLN A 184 -10.47 16.69 7.62
C GLN A 184 -11.90 16.20 7.78
N LEU A 185 -12.16 14.92 7.47
CA LEU A 185 -13.48 14.33 7.66
C LEU A 185 -13.88 14.19 9.13
N ILE A 186 -12.93 13.92 10.02
CA ILE A 186 -13.17 13.93 11.47
C ILE A 186 -13.58 15.34 11.93
N ASP A 187 -12.90 16.38 11.44
CA ASP A 187 -13.26 17.78 11.74
C ASP A 187 -14.65 18.13 11.20
N GLU A 188 -14.97 17.72 9.97
CA GLU A 188 -16.32 17.87 9.39
C GLU A 188 -17.38 17.17 10.26
N VAL A 189 -17.12 15.94 10.72
CA VAL A 189 -18.05 15.20 11.61
C VAL A 189 -18.20 15.89 12.98
N LYS A 190 -17.11 16.36 13.58
CA LYS A 190 -17.12 17.12 14.84
C LYS A 190 -17.96 18.38 14.74
N SER A 191 -17.91 19.08 13.60
CA SER A 191 -18.71 20.28 13.36
C SER A 191 -20.22 20.00 13.39
N VAL A 192 -20.65 18.80 12.99
CA VAL A 192 -22.05 18.34 13.03
C VAL A 192 -22.47 17.92 14.45
N ILE A 193 -21.55 17.34 15.21
CA ILE A 193 -21.81 16.78 16.55
C ILE A 193 -21.77 17.85 17.65
N GLN A 194 -21.14 19.00 17.37
CA GLN A 194 -20.60 19.97 18.32
C GLN A 194 -19.39 19.37 19.09
N PRO A 195 -18.28 20.12 19.19
CA PRO A 195 -16.98 19.57 19.63
C PRO A 195 -16.98 18.95 21.03
N ASP A 196 -17.83 19.45 21.94
CA ASP A 196 -17.84 19.02 23.35
C ASP A 196 -18.57 17.68 23.59
N SER A 197 -19.30 17.14 22.60
CA SER A 197 -20.13 15.93 22.74
C SER A 197 -19.60 14.71 21.98
N CYS A 198 -18.43 14.79 21.33
CA CYS A 198 -17.95 13.74 20.43
C CYS A 198 -17.66 12.39 21.09
N ASN A 199 -17.32 12.37 22.39
CA ASN A 199 -17.03 11.12 23.10
C ASN A 199 -18.27 10.46 23.73
N SER A 200 -19.40 11.16 23.77
CA SER A 200 -20.62 10.72 24.47
C SER A 200 -21.86 10.69 23.59
N ILE A 201 -21.76 11.04 22.30
CA ILE A 201 -22.91 11.00 21.40
C ILE A 201 -23.33 9.56 21.13
N ALA A 202 -24.63 9.31 21.25
CA ALA A 202 -25.21 8.02 20.92
C ALA A 202 -25.28 7.84 19.38
N PRO A 203 -25.01 6.63 18.85
CA PRO A 203 -24.95 6.39 17.40
C PRO A 203 -26.23 6.75 16.63
N ASP A 204 -27.39 6.54 17.23
CA ASP A 204 -28.72 6.91 16.73
C ASP A 204 -28.86 8.42 16.52
N VAL A 205 -28.41 9.22 17.48
CA VAL A 205 -28.42 10.69 17.39
C VAL A 205 -27.52 11.17 16.26
N LEU A 206 -26.33 10.59 16.11
CA LEU A 206 -25.43 10.89 15.01
C LEU A 206 -26.04 10.48 13.66
N ALA A 207 -26.62 9.29 13.57
CA ALA A 207 -27.30 8.83 12.37
C ALA A 207 -28.41 9.82 11.95
N ALA A 208 -29.26 10.25 12.89
CA ALA A 208 -30.32 11.23 12.62
C ALA A 208 -29.78 12.57 12.11
N LYS A 209 -28.68 13.08 12.69
CA LYS A 209 -28.03 14.32 12.22
C LYS A 209 -27.45 14.17 10.80
N LEU A 210 -26.86 13.02 10.48
CA LEU A 210 -26.26 12.76 9.17
C LEU A 210 -27.30 12.53 8.06
N GLN A 211 -28.56 12.25 8.39
CA GLN A 211 -29.66 12.14 7.42
C GLN A 211 -30.20 13.48 6.94
N GLN A 212 -29.75 14.60 7.52
CA GLN A 212 -30.13 15.92 7.03
C GLN A 212 -29.51 16.16 5.64
N ASP A 213 -30.27 16.71 4.69
CA ASP A 213 -29.83 16.92 3.29
C ASP A 213 -28.46 17.61 3.15
N LYS A 214 -28.12 18.50 4.10
CA LYS A 214 -26.84 19.21 4.13
C LYS A 214 -25.63 18.30 4.33
N CYS A 215 -25.84 17.10 4.88
CA CYS A 215 -24.80 16.13 5.22
C CYS A 215 -24.63 15.02 4.17
N GLN A 216 -25.37 15.04 3.06
CA GLN A 216 -25.36 13.95 2.08
C GLN A 216 -23.96 13.68 1.50
N LYS A 217 -23.23 14.73 1.10
CA LYS A 217 -21.84 14.60 0.61
C LYS A 217 -20.88 14.05 1.67
N LEU A 218 -21.05 14.48 2.92
CA LEU A 218 -20.25 13.99 4.05
C LEU A 218 -20.53 12.50 4.28
N LYS A 219 -21.79 12.08 4.25
CA LYS A 219 -22.21 10.68 4.40
C LYS A 219 -21.60 9.76 3.35
N GLU A 220 -21.55 10.22 2.09
CA GLU A 220 -20.93 9.50 0.98
C GLU A 220 -19.41 9.37 1.17
N LYS A 221 -18.73 10.46 1.51
CA LYS A 221 -17.29 10.44 1.82
C LYS A 221 -16.94 9.53 2.99
N LEU A 222 -17.72 9.60 4.08
CA LEU A 222 -17.51 8.73 5.25
C LEU A 222 -17.66 7.26 4.87
N GLU A 223 -18.70 6.93 4.12
CA GLU A 223 -18.88 5.56 3.63
C GLU A 223 -17.71 5.09 2.79
N GLN A 224 -17.24 5.94 1.89
CA GLN A 224 -16.11 5.67 1.03
C GLN A 224 -14.86 5.37 1.86
N ILE A 225 -14.52 6.22 2.83
CA ILE A 225 -13.36 6.02 3.72
C ILE A 225 -13.48 4.74 4.53
N MET A 226 -14.66 4.45 5.09
CA MET A 226 -14.82 3.24 5.89
C MET A 226 -14.66 1.97 5.05
N LYS A 227 -15.17 1.97 3.80
CA LYS A 227 -14.95 0.89 2.83
C LYS A 227 -13.49 0.77 2.42
N ASP A 228 -12.84 1.89 2.11
CA ASP A 228 -11.42 1.91 1.75
C ASP A 228 -10.55 1.44 2.92
N GLY A 229 -10.93 1.75 4.16
CA GLY A 229 -10.29 1.23 5.37
C GLY A 229 -10.33 -0.30 5.44
N ILE A 230 -11.49 -0.92 5.18
CA ILE A 230 -11.63 -2.40 5.15
C ILE A 230 -10.70 -3.01 4.09
N LEU A 231 -10.65 -2.44 2.90
CA LEU A 231 -9.81 -2.96 1.81
C LEU A 231 -8.32 -2.76 2.12
N LYS A 232 -7.93 -1.64 2.74
CA LYS A 232 -6.56 -1.40 3.22
C LYS A 232 -6.17 -2.38 4.34
N PHE A 233 -7.12 -2.75 5.21
CA PHE A 233 -6.90 -3.80 6.21
C PHE A 233 -6.66 -5.16 5.55
N TRP A 234 -7.45 -5.52 4.54
CA TRP A 234 -7.28 -6.78 3.82
C TRP A 234 -5.96 -6.83 3.04
N ASP A 235 -5.59 -5.75 2.33
CA ASP A 235 -4.27 -5.62 1.67
C ASP A 235 -3.14 -5.83 2.67
N TYR A 236 -3.27 -5.25 3.87
CA TYR A 236 -2.28 -5.42 4.93
C TYR A 236 -2.25 -6.85 5.50
N ALA A 237 -3.40 -7.48 5.71
CA ALA A 237 -3.47 -8.88 6.16
C ALA A 237 -2.83 -9.83 5.14
N ASP A 238 -3.09 -9.63 3.85
CA ASP A 238 -2.45 -10.40 2.77
C ASP A 238 -0.94 -10.13 2.69
N GLU A 239 -0.51 -8.86 2.86
CA GLU A 239 0.90 -8.48 2.95
C GLU A 239 1.61 -9.25 4.08
N LEU A 240 1.03 -9.30 5.28
CA LEU A 240 1.59 -10.06 6.39
C LEU A 240 1.63 -11.56 6.13
N ASN A 241 0.59 -12.13 5.51
CA ASN A 241 0.54 -13.56 5.20
C ASN A 241 1.68 -13.98 4.24
N ARG A 242 2.03 -13.10 3.29
CA ARG A 242 3.11 -13.35 2.32
C ARG A 242 4.50 -13.21 2.92
N PHE A 243 4.72 -12.23 3.79
CA PHE A 243 6.07 -11.84 4.19
C PHE A 243 6.40 -12.08 5.67
N GLU A 244 5.42 -12.07 6.58
CA GLU A 244 5.62 -12.07 8.03
C GLU A 244 4.55 -12.89 8.77
N LYS A 245 4.58 -14.22 8.56
CA LYS A 245 3.57 -15.17 9.08
C LYS A 245 3.36 -15.10 10.59
N GLU A 246 4.40 -14.83 11.37
CA GLU A 246 4.27 -14.67 12.83
C GLU A 246 3.38 -13.48 13.20
N LYS A 247 3.61 -12.32 12.57
CA LYS A 247 2.79 -11.13 12.77
C LYS A 247 1.38 -11.30 12.21
N PHE A 248 1.23 -12.05 11.11
CA PHE A 248 -0.08 -12.44 10.59
C PHE A 248 -0.88 -13.25 11.61
N ASN A 249 -0.29 -14.28 12.20
CA ASN A 249 -0.93 -15.10 13.23
C ASN A 249 -1.25 -14.28 14.50
N ALA A 250 -0.37 -13.36 14.89
CA ALA A 250 -0.61 -12.44 15.99
C ALA A 250 -1.80 -11.49 15.71
N LEU A 251 -1.88 -10.93 14.49
CA LEU A 251 -3.00 -10.11 14.03
C LEU A 251 -4.30 -10.93 14.03
N LYS A 252 -4.29 -12.13 13.46
CA LYS A 252 -5.44 -13.02 13.43
C LYS A 252 -5.97 -13.30 14.85
N LYS A 253 -5.06 -13.59 15.79
CA LYS A 253 -5.37 -13.79 17.21
C LYS A 253 -5.93 -12.53 17.88
N SER A 254 -5.36 -11.34 17.62
CA SER A 254 -5.84 -10.09 18.24
C SER A 254 -7.27 -9.75 17.80
N TYR A 255 -7.63 -10.14 16.57
CA TYR A 255 -8.98 -9.98 16.04
C TYR A 255 -9.97 -11.07 16.50
N GLY A 256 -9.52 -12.08 17.25
CA GLY A 256 -10.36 -13.15 17.76
C GLY A 256 -10.78 -14.16 16.69
N VAL A 257 -10.11 -14.17 15.54
CA VAL A 257 -10.36 -15.14 14.48
C VAL A 257 -9.61 -16.41 14.85
N ASN A 258 -10.31 -17.48 15.23
CA ASN A 258 -9.71 -18.68 15.79
C ASN A 258 -8.56 -19.22 14.91
N CYS A 259 -7.39 -19.38 15.52
CA CYS A 259 -6.33 -20.26 15.03
C CYS A 259 -6.63 -21.68 15.53
N GLY A 260 -7.47 -22.40 14.77
CA GLY A 260 -7.65 -23.85 14.92
C GLY A 260 -9.01 -24.28 15.45
N ASP A 261 -9.81 -24.86 14.57
CA ASP A 261 -10.80 -25.90 14.88
C ASP A 261 -10.89 -26.95 13.74
N ALA A 262 -9.78 -27.16 13.03
CA ALA A 262 -9.69 -28.18 11.97
C ALA A 262 -8.66 -29.29 12.25
N ILE A 263 -7.85 -29.20 13.32
CA ILE A 263 -6.76 -30.17 13.55
C ILE A 263 -7.00 -31.10 14.76
N VAL A 264 -7.88 -30.78 15.71
CA VAL A 264 -8.09 -31.65 16.90
C VAL A 264 -9.21 -32.70 16.71
N LYS A 265 -10.04 -32.60 15.66
CA LYS A 265 -11.07 -33.63 15.38
C LYS A 265 -10.58 -34.85 14.60
N ALA A 266 -9.34 -34.86 14.11
CA ALA A 266 -8.79 -35.99 13.37
C ALA A 266 -8.05 -37.01 14.28
N GLU A 267 -7.72 -36.66 15.52
CA GLU A 267 -6.93 -37.52 16.43
C GLU A 267 -7.75 -38.19 17.54
N ILE A 268 -9.03 -37.86 17.70
CA ILE A 268 -9.88 -38.44 18.78
C ILE A 268 -10.82 -39.56 18.27
N ILE A 269 -10.89 -39.81 16.96
CA ILE A 269 -11.73 -40.89 16.38
C ILE A 269 -10.88 -42.12 15.96
N GLY A 270 -9.56 -42.04 16.08
CA GLY A 270 -8.64 -43.10 15.66
C GLY A 270 -8.09 -43.99 16.78
N ASP A 271 -8.66 -43.98 17.98
CA ASP A 271 -8.11 -44.76 19.10
C ASP A 271 -9.19 -45.13 20.13
N LYS A 272 -10.16 -45.96 19.70
CA LYS A 272 -10.86 -46.92 20.56
C LYS A 272 -11.22 -48.14 19.72
N GLU A 273 -10.37 -49.16 19.87
CA GLU A 273 -10.71 -50.58 19.66
C GLU A 273 -11.99 -50.98 20.41
#